data_AF-A0A5J6WT86-F1
#
_entry.id   AF-A0A5J6WT86-F1
#
_cell.length_a   1.000
_cell.length_b   1.000
_cell.length_c   1.000
_cell.angle_alpha   90.00
_cell.angle_beta   90.00
_cell.angle_gamma   90.00
#
_symmetry.space_group_name_H-M   'P 1'
#
loop_
_entity.id
_entity.type
_entity.pdbx_description
1 polymer ?
#
loop_
_entity_poly.entity_id
_entity_poly.type
_entity_poly.pdbx_seq_one_letter_code
_entity_poly.pdbx_strand_id
1 'polypeptide(L)'
;MFVRFLPLYLLPLLLCVAPSLRAEESNFTFQSYRHGMLRMTLVSPSIQGDVLLRRDGKLETLEGAALENLFTLRVPVPCAWLAQEQTLYWAVSGKMLMSAKIPPQQCAPPPPPEPQVRIFSRQDRCMIDTGGVTLWRVASELAKRNKATVYQNIYALFLTNKTAFADEDISRLRSRELLCPHPALVEQIAPDHAKRLFDEAVKFRSGG
;
A
#
# COMPACT_ATOMS: atom_id res chain seq x y z
N MET A 1 3.49 -96.32 -0.76
CA MET A 1 2.46 -95.72 -1.64
C MET A 1 1.99 -94.42 -0.98
N PHE A 2 2.04 -93.33 -1.73
CA PHE A 2 1.45 -91.99 -1.48
C PHE A 2 1.93 -91.12 -0.31
N VAL A 3 2.82 -90.20 -0.70
CA VAL A 3 3.08 -88.85 -0.20
C VAL A 3 1.82 -87.96 -0.31
N ARG A 4 1.51 -87.14 0.70
CA ARG A 4 0.76 -85.87 0.52
C ARG A 4 1.14 -84.77 1.54
N PHE A 5 1.75 -83.72 0.98
CA PHE A 5 1.51 -82.27 1.14
C PHE A 5 1.43 -81.62 2.53
N LEU A 6 2.44 -80.77 2.81
CA LEU A 6 2.34 -79.58 3.67
C LEU A 6 2.58 -78.33 2.80
N PRO A 7 1.85 -77.22 3.01
CA PRO A 7 1.93 -76.04 2.15
C PRO A 7 3.11 -75.13 2.55
N LEU A 8 3.82 -74.68 1.53
CA LEU A 8 4.93 -73.73 1.58
C LEU A 8 4.35 -72.31 1.80
N TYR A 9 4.52 -71.73 2.99
CA TYR A 9 4.24 -70.31 3.22
C TYR A 9 5.44 -69.48 2.77
N LEU A 10 5.24 -68.73 1.68
CA LEU A 10 6.14 -67.69 1.20
C LEU A 10 5.99 -66.44 2.08
N LEU A 11 7.06 -65.98 2.72
CA LEU A 11 7.13 -64.69 3.42
C LEU A 11 7.93 -63.72 2.55
N PRO A 12 7.38 -62.57 2.09
CA PRO A 12 8.17 -61.58 1.39
C PRO A 12 8.85 -60.66 2.42
N LEU A 13 10.18 -60.58 2.39
CA LEU A 13 10.96 -59.55 3.07
C LEU A 13 10.63 -58.18 2.43
N LEU A 14 9.85 -57.35 3.13
CA LEU A 14 9.75 -55.92 2.80
C LEU A 14 11.02 -55.21 3.30
N LEU A 15 11.93 -54.90 2.38
CA LEU A 15 12.97 -53.90 2.55
C LEU A 15 12.32 -52.51 2.59
N CYS A 16 11.98 -52.03 3.79
CA CYS A 16 11.63 -50.62 4.01
C CYS A 16 12.88 -49.77 3.80
N VAL A 17 13.07 -49.24 2.60
CA VAL A 17 14.00 -48.14 2.33
C VAL A 17 13.37 -46.89 2.91
N ALA A 18 13.75 -46.52 4.13
CA ALA A 18 13.35 -45.26 4.73
C ALA A 18 13.98 -44.11 3.92
N PRO A 19 13.20 -43.15 3.38
CA PRO A 19 13.76 -41.97 2.76
C PRO A 19 14.48 -41.16 3.84
N SER A 20 15.79 -41.00 3.68
CA SER A 20 16.59 -40.12 4.53
C SER A 20 16.18 -38.67 4.27
N LEU A 21 15.26 -38.14 5.08
CA LEU A 21 15.03 -36.70 5.21
C LEU A 21 16.31 -36.06 5.75
N ARG A 22 17.23 -35.68 4.87
CA ARG A 22 18.30 -34.73 5.22
C ARG A 22 17.64 -33.38 5.40
N ALA A 23 17.48 -32.96 6.66
CA ALA A 23 17.31 -31.56 6.98
C ALA A 23 18.57 -30.83 6.50
N GLU A 24 18.46 -30.02 5.46
CA GLU A 24 19.51 -29.11 5.05
C GLU A 24 19.58 -28.02 6.12
N GLU A 25 20.58 -28.09 7.01
CA GLU A 25 20.89 -27.00 7.94
C GLU A 25 21.37 -25.79 7.13
N SER A 26 20.44 -25.02 6.57
CA SER A 26 20.80 -23.85 5.78
C SER A 26 21.09 -22.67 6.72
N ASN A 27 22.31 -22.14 6.62
CA ASN A 27 22.78 -20.96 7.36
C ASN A 27 22.00 -19.67 7.02
N PHE A 28 21.05 -19.75 6.08
CA PHE A 28 20.16 -18.67 5.73
C PHE A 28 18.76 -19.24 5.44
N THR A 29 17.76 -18.87 6.24
CA THR A 29 16.38 -19.38 6.11
C THR A 29 15.34 -18.28 6.29
N PHE A 30 14.21 -18.42 5.60
CA PHE A 30 13.03 -17.60 5.84
C PHE A 30 12.40 -17.92 7.19
N GLN A 31 12.04 -16.90 7.97
CA GLN A 31 11.26 -17.06 9.20
C GLN A 31 9.83 -16.55 9.03
N SER A 32 9.66 -15.28 8.66
CA SER A 32 8.34 -14.66 8.53
C SER A 32 8.37 -13.34 7.77
N TYR A 33 7.20 -12.91 7.33
CA TYR A 33 6.98 -11.57 6.78
C TYR A 33 5.73 -10.96 7.43
N ARG A 34 5.87 -9.81 8.10
CA ARG A 34 4.76 -9.11 8.77
C ARG A 34 4.97 -7.60 8.71
N HIS A 35 3.91 -6.85 8.43
CA HIS A 35 3.91 -5.38 8.44
C HIS A 35 5.06 -4.73 7.64
N GLY A 36 5.34 -5.22 6.43
CA GLY A 36 6.42 -4.66 5.62
C GLY A 36 7.83 -5.15 6.00
N MET A 37 7.96 -5.99 7.02
CA MET A 37 9.24 -6.48 7.52
C MET A 37 9.44 -7.96 7.22
N LEU A 38 10.53 -8.26 6.51
CA LEU A 38 11.03 -9.61 6.31
C LEU A 38 11.97 -10.00 7.46
N ARG A 39 11.79 -11.21 7.99
CA ARG A 39 12.65 -11.83 9.01
C ARG A 39 13.24 -13.13 8.47
N MET A 40 14.55 -13.25 8.59
CA MET A 40 15.32 -14.41 8.16
C MET A 40 16.24 -14.86 9.30
N THR A 41 16.51 -16.17 9.39
CA THR A 41 17.62 -16.68 10.20
C THR A 41 18.88 -16.54 9.37
N LEU A 42 19.93 -15.93 9.90
CA LEU A 42 21.22 -15.76 9.25
C LEU A 42 22.35 -16.16 10.20
N VAL A 43 23.04 -17.25 9.87
CA VAL A 43 24.27 -17.69 10.54
C VAL A 43 25.44 -17.31 9.62
N SER A 44 25.98 -16.11 9.84
CA SER A 44 27.03 -15.52 9.02
C SER A 44 28.33 -15.38 9.80
N PRO A 45 29.51 -15.58 9.17
CA PRO A 45 30.80 -15.29 9.80
C PRO A 45 31.11 -13.78 9.87
N SER A 46 30.17 -12.91 9.51
CA SER A 46 30.28 -11.46 9.58
C SER A 46 28.90 -10.84 9.82
N ILE A 47 28.86 -9.79 10.64
CA ILE A 47 27.68 -8.93 10.82
C ILE A 47 27.63 -7.79 9.79
N GLN A 48 28.73 -7.57 9.06
CA GLN A 48 28.84 -6.60 7.97
C GLN A 48 28.63 -7.35 6.65
N GLY A 49 27.54 -7.03 5.97
CA GLY A 49 27.19 -7.58 4.66
C GLY A 49 25.99 -6.86 4.06
N ASP A 50 25.84 -7.03 2.75
CA ASP A 50 24.73 -6.46 1.99
C ASP A 50 23.62 -7.49 1.81
N VAL A 51 22.38 -7.04 1.98
CA VAL A 51 21.21 -7.84 1.64
C VAL A 51 20.78 -7.50 0.23
N LEU A 52 20.74 -8.49 -0.65
CA LEU A 52 20.33 -8.32 -2.04
C LEU A 52 19.06 -9.13 -2.32
N LEU A 53 18.15 -8.58 -3.08
CA LEU A 53 16.95 -9.28 -3.56
C LEU A 53 17.04 -9.43 -5.08
N ARG A 54 16.82 -10.64 -5.59
CA ARG A 54 16.72 -10.85 -7.04
C ARG A 54 15.31 -10.50 -7.51
N ARG A 55 15.17 -9.49 -8.36
CA ARG A 55 13.92 -9.08 -8.99
C ARG A 55 14.15 -8.84 -10.47
N ASP A 56 13.27 -9.37 -11.31
CA ASP A 56 13.30 -9.14 -12.77
C ASP A 56 14.69 -9.44 -13.40
N GLY A 57 15.36 -10.48 -12.90
CA GLY A 57 16.71 -10.88 -13.35
C GLY A 57 17.88 -10.05 -12.80
N LYS A 58 17.62 -8.99 -12.03
CA LYS A 58 18.62 -8.12 -11.43
C LYS A 58 18.73 -8.33 -9.92
N LEU A 59 19.94 -8.19 -9.37
CA LEU A 59 20.15 -8.10 -7.93
C LEU A 59 20.07 -6.64 -7.49
N GLU A 60 19.18 -6.34 -6.56
CA GLU A 60 18.98 -5.02 -5.96
C GLU A 60 19.36 -5.06 -4.48
N THR A 61 20.14 -4.10 -4.01
CA THR A 61 20.46 -3.95 -2.59
C THR A 61 19.24 -3.46 -1.83
N LEU A 62 18.90 -4.12 -0.74
CA LEU A 62 17.84 -3.70 0.17
C LEU A 62 18.40 -2.82 1.27
N GLU A 63 17.81 -1.65 1.45
CA GLU A 63 18.17 -0.71 2.50
C GLU A 63 17.50 -1.06 3.84
N GLY A 64 18.07 -0.57 4.94
CA GLY A 64 17.50 -0.74 6.28
C GLY A 64 17.60 -2.16 6.84
N ALA A 65 18.47 -3.00 6.27
CA ALA A 65 18.80 -4.30 6.81
C ALA A 65 19.52 -4.18 8.16
N ALA A 66 19.11 -4.99 9.14
CA ALA A 66 19.71 -5.03 10.47
C ALA A 66 19.72 -6.45 11.02
N LEU A 67 20.75 -6.80 11.77
CA LEU A 67 20.81 -8.04 12.54
C LEU A 67 20.32 -7.81 13.97
N GLU A 68 19.32 -8.59 14.38
CA GLU A 68 18.84 -8.69 15.75
C GLU A 68 19.33 -9.99 16.39
N ASN A 69 19.77 -9.91 17.65
CA ASN A 69 20.18 -11.06 18.45
C ASN A 69 21.19 -11.98 17.73
N LEU A 70 22.07 -11.38 16.91
CA LEU A 70 23.14 -12.01 16.12
C LEU A 70 22.71 -12.94 14.97
N PHE A 71 21.48 -13.46 14.98
CA PHE A 71 21.04 -14.47 14.00
C PHE A 71 19.75 -14.12 13.26
N THR A 72 19.08 -13.02 13.62
CA THR A 72 17.82 -12.63 12.97
C THR A 72 18.06 -11.44 12.07
N LEU A 73 18.13 -11.67 10.76
CA LEU A 73 18.17 -10.58 9.79
C LEU A 73 16.76 -10.02 9.62
N ARG A 74 16.63 -8.70 9.81
CA ARG A 74 15.42 -7.92 9.51
C ARG A 74 15.71 -6.99 8.36
N VAL A 75 14.79 -6.94 7.40
CA VAL A 75 14.90 -6.00 6.27
C VAL A 75 13.50 -5.53 5.85
N PRO A 76 13.27 -4.22 5.67
CA PRO A 76 12.01 -3.72 5.13
C PRO A 76 11.91 -4.09 3.65
N VAL A 77 10.79 -4.70 3.26
CA VAL A 77 10.52 -5.09 1.87
C VAL A 77 9.05 -4.83 1.55
N PRO A 78 8.72 -4.06 0.50
CA PRO A 78 7.35 -3.91 0.04
C PRO A 78 6.71 -5.27 -0.28
N CYS A 79 5.50 -5.53 0.23
CA CYS A 79 4.85 -6.84 0.06
C CYS A 79 4.71 -7.19 -1.42
N ALA A 80 4.38 -6.20 -2.26
CA ALA A 80 4.25 -6.38 -3.70
C ALA A 80 5.48 -7.04 -4.35
N TRP A 81 6.69 -6.87 -3.78
CA TRP A 81 7.90 -7.51 -4.30
C TRP A 81 8.00 -8.99 -3.94
N LEU A 82 7.28 -9.42 -2.91
CA LEU A 82 7.21 -10.79 -2.41
C LEU A 82 5.92 -11.51 -2.84
N ALA A 83 5.16 -10.97 -3.79
CA ALA A 83 3.93 -11.60 -4.29
C ALA A 83 4.16 -12.96 -4.99
N GLN A 84 5.42 -13.23 -5.36
CA GLN A 84 5.89 -14.50 -5.92
C GLN A 84 7.10 -14.99 -5.11
N GLU A 85 7.54 -16.22 -5.35
CA GLU A 85 8.76 -16.75 -4.73
C GLU A 85 9.95 -15.86 -5.12
N GLN A 86 10.69 -15.39 -4.12
CA GLN A 86 11.89 -14.58 -4.34
C GLN A 86 13.11 -15.28 -3.75
N THR A 87 14.29 -14.91 -4.22
CA THR A 87 15.56 -15.32 -3.58
C THR A 87 16.24 -14.10 -2.98
N LEU A 88 16.49 -14.18 -1.68
CA LEU A 88 17.29 -13.22 -0.93
C LEU A 88 18.73 -13.70 -0.87
N TYR A 89 19.67 -12.77 -0.96
CA TYR A 89 21.09 -13.02 -0.87
C TYR A 89 21.70 -12.20 0.25
N TRP A 90 22.66 -12.81 0.94
CA TRP A 90 23.54 -12.14 1.88
C TRP A 90 24.95 -12.16 1.32
N ALA A 91 25.50 -10.99 1.04
CA ALA A 91 26.82 -10.81 0.47
C ALA A 91 27.79 -10.27 1.53
N VAL A 92 28.94 -10.94 1.69
CA VAL A 92 30.05 -10.45 2.52
C VAL A 92 31.27 -10.31 1.62
N SER A 93 31.93 -9.15 1.66
CA SER A 93 33.12 -8.89 0.85
C SER A 93 34.17 -10.00 0.96
N GLY A 94 34.54 -10.58 -0.19
CA GLY A 94 35.52 -11.67 -0.26
C GLY A 94 35.01 -13.05 0.16
N LYS A 95 33.70 -13.24 0.39
CA LYS A 95 33.10 -14.55 0.73
C LYS A 95 32.00 -14.94 -0.27
N MET A 96 31.63 -16.22 -0.23
CA MET A 96 30.54 -16.76 -1.04
C MET A 96 29.19 -16.16 -0.62
N LEU A 97 28.34 -15.86 -1.61
CA LEU A 97 26.96 -15.42 -1.41
C LEU A 97 26.14 -16.54 -0.76
N MET A 98 25.49 -16.23 0.36
CA MET A 98 24.47 -17.11 0.92
C MET A 98 23.12 -16.72 0.32
N SER A 99 22.27 -17.71 0.06
CA SER A 99 20.94 -17.47 -0.51
C SER A 99 19.85 -18.20 0.25
N ALA A 100 18.69 -17.58 0.35
CA ALA A 100 17.49 -18.18 0.93
C ALA A 100 16.27 -17.87 0.07
N LYS A 101 15.41 -18.87 -0.11
CA LYS A 101 14.11 -18.69 -0.78
C LYS A 101 13.12 -18.06 0.19
N ILE A 102 12.38 -17.07 -0.31
CA ILE A 102 11.24 -16.46 0.36
C ILE A 102 9.99 -16.98 -0.34
N PRO A 103 9.07 -17.67 0.36
CA PRO A 103 7.83 -18.12 -0.24
C PRO A 103 6.95 -16.92 -0.65
N PRO A 104 6.03 -17.10 -1.62
CA PRO A 104 5.08 -16.06 -1.99
C PRO A 104 4.27 -15.55 -0.79
N GLN A 105 4.09 -14.24 -0.68
CA GLN A 105 3.33 -13.58 0.37
C GLN A 105 1.95 -13.19 -0.16
N GLN A 106 0.92 -13.38 0.67
CA GLN A 106 -0.44 -12.93 0.37
C GLN A 106 -0.53 -11.42 0.62
N CYS A 107 -0.28 -10.64 -0.42
CA CYS A 107 -0.35 -9.20 -0.35
C CYS A 107 -1.76 -8.73 -0.66
N ALA A 108 -2.31 -7.88 0.22
CA ALA A 108 -3.46 -7.09 -0.17
C ALA A 108 -3.06 -6.23 -1.39
N PRO A 109 -3.92 -6.11 -2.41
CA PRO A 109 -3.68 -5.16 -3.49
C PRO A 109 -3.47 -3.77 -2.88
N PRO A 110 -2.58 -2.95 -3.46
CA PRO A 110 -2.42 -1.58 -2.99
C PRO A 110 -3.79 -0.89 -2.98
N PRO A 111 -4.07 -0.05 -1.96
CA PRO A 111 -5.31 0.70 -1.94
C PRO A 111 -5.44 1.50 -3.26
N PRO A 112 -6.66 1.63 -3.81
CA PRO A 112 -6.87 2.47 -4.98
C PRO A 112 -6.28 3.87 -4.74
N PRO A 113 -5.73 4.53 -5.78
CA PRO A 113 -5.29 5.91 -5.65
C PRO A 113 -6.42 6.76 -5.07
N GLU A 114 -6.13 7.50 -4.00
CA GLU A 114 -7.14 8.39 -3.43
C GLU A 114 -7.61 9.39 -4.49
N PRO A 115 -8.92 9.65 -4.62
CA PRO A 115 -9.41 10.66 -5.55
C PRO A 115 -8.83 12.03 -5.20
N GLN A 116 -8.19 12.66 -6.18
CA GLN A 116 -7.49 13.93 -6.00
C GLN A 116 -8.26 15.05 -6.69
N VAL A 117 -8.33 16.21 -6.01
CA VAL A 117 -8.81 17.44 -6.61
C VAL A 117 -7.76 17.93 -7.60
N ARG A 118 -8.16 18.13 -8.86
CA ARG A 118 -7.27 18.66 -9.90
C ARG A 118 -7.77 20.02 -10.34
N ILE A 119 -6.90 21.02 -10.32
CA ILE A 119 -7.19 22.36 -10.82
C ILE A 119 -6.40 22.55 -12.10
N PHE A 120 -7.08 22.82 -13.20
CA PHE A 120 -6.50 22.87 -14.54
C PHE A 120 -7.15 23.98 -15.38
N SER A 121 -6.53 24.34 -16.49
CA SER A 121 -7.10 25.29 -17.45
C SER A 121 -7.73 24.53 -18.63
N ARG A 122 -8.96 24.88 -19.01
CA ARG A 122 -9.63 24.38 -20.22
C ARG A 122 -10.21 25.57 -20.97
N GLN A 123 -9.75 25.81 -22.20
CA GLN A 123 -10.18 26.95 -23.03
C GLN A 123 -10.05 28.28 -22.27
N ASP A 124 -8.88 28.53 -21.68
CA ASP A 124 -8.57 29.73 -20.87
C ASP A 124 -9.46 29.96 -19.65
N ARG A 125 -10.25 28.95 -19.25
CA ARG A 125 -11.03 28.96 -18.00
C ARG A 125 -10.40 28.03 -16.98
N CYS A 126 -10.31 28.51 -15.75
CA CYS A 126 -9.90 27.69 -14.61
C CYS A 126 -11.03 26.73 -14.24
N MET A 127 -10.71 25.44 -14.24
CA MET A 127 -11.60 24.33 -13.93
C MET A 127 -11.06 23.53 -12.76
N ILE A 128 -11.97 22.87 -12.06
CA ILE A 128 -11.71 21.98 -10.94
C ILE A 128 -12.39 20.65 -11.24
N ASP A 129 -11.62 19.58 -11.35
CA ASP A 129 -12.11 18.22 -11.24
C ASP A 129 -12.06 17.83 -9.76
N THR A 130 -13.23 17.54 -9.18
CA THR A 130 -13.35 17.18 -7.76
C THR A 130 -12.88 15.77 -7.48
N GLY A 131 -12.71 14.91 -8.50
CA GLY A 131 -12.42 13.49 -8.30
C GLY A 131 -13.52 12.75 -7.54
N GLY A 132 -14.71 13.35 -7.36
CA GLY A 132 -15.78 12.82 -6.53
C GLY A 132 -15.57 12.99 -5.02
N VAL A 133 -14.62 13.82 -4.58
CA VAL A 133 -14.44 14.14 -3.16
C VAL A 133 -15.48 15.15 -2.66
N THR A 134 -15.53 15.35 -1.35
CA THR A 134 -16.44 16.33 -0.73
C THR A 134 -16.09 17.76 -1.10
N LEU A 135 -17.10 18.64 -1.11
CA LEU A 135 -16.91 20.08 -1.30
C LEU A 135 -15.87 20.66 -0.32
N TRP A 136 -15.88 20.17 0.92
CA TRP A 136 -14.89 20.56 1.93
C TRP A 136 -13.47 20.27 1.49
N ARG A 137 -13.21 19.08 0.94
CA ARG A 137 -11.88 18.70 0.45
C ARG A 137 -11.48 19.56 -0.75
N VAL A 138 -12.40 19.84 -1.67
CA VAL A 138 -12.17 20.78 -2.79
C VAL A 138 -11.77 22.17 -2.30
N ALA A 139 -12.55 22.73 -1.37
CA ALA A 139 -12.27 24.05 -0.79
C ALA A 139 -10.97 24.09 0.02
N SER A 140 -10.60 22.99 0.68
CA SER A 140 -9.33 22.87 1.39
C SER A 140 -8.14 22.92 0.44
N GLU A 141 -8.23 22.29 -0.73
CA GLU A 141 -7.17 22.38 -1.75
C GLU A 141 -7.07 23.77 -2.38
N LEU A 142 -8.19 24.48 -2.54
CA LEU A 142 -8.18 25.88 -2.99
C LEU A 142 -7.55 26.82 -1.95
N ALA A 143 -7.86 26.64 -0.67
CA ALA A 143 -7.32 27.46 0.42
C ALA A 143 -5.79 27.46 0.45
N LYS A 144 -5.15 26.32 0.13
CA LYS A 144 -3.69 26.21 -0.01
C LYS A 144 -3.12 27.11 -1.12
N ARG A 145 -3.91 27.47 -2.13
CA ARG A 145 -3.48 28.25 -3.31
C ARG A 145 -3.80 29.74 -3.19
N ASN A 146 -4.96 30.08 -2.66
CA ASN A 146 -5.44 31.48 -2.63
C ASN A 146 -5.41 32.15 -1.26
N LYS A 147 -4.92 31.45 -0.21
CA LYS A 147 -4.82 31.95 1.17
C LYS A 147 -6.17 32.33 1.82
N ALA A 148 -7.30 32.09 1.17
CA ALA A 148 -8.62 32.29 1.75
C ALA A 148 -9.00 31.10 2.65
N THR A 149 -9.93 31.32 3.57
CA THR A 149 -10.43 30.25 4.44
C THR A 149 -11.19 29.19 3.64
N VAL A 150 -11.30 27.99 4.22
CA VAL A 150 -12.12 26.90 3.63
C VAL A 150 -13.56 27.35 3.44
N TYR A 151 -14.13 28.09 4.42
CA TYR A 151 -15.51 28.60 4.33
C TYR A 151 -15.70 29.62 3.21
N GLN A 152 -14.77 30.56 3.03
CA GLN A 152 -14.81 31.50 1.90
C GLN A 152 -14.78 30.75 0.56
N ASN A 153 -13.92 29.74 0.44
CA ASN A 153 -13.82 28.92 -0.76
C ASN A 153 -15.08 28.09 -1.02
N ILE A 154 -15.68 27.49 0.02
CA ILE A 154 -16.96 26.78 -0.08
C ILE A 154 -18.04 27.72 -0.64
N TYR A 155 -18.17 28.91 -0.06
CA TYR A 155 -19.20 29.86 -0.47
C TYR A 155 -18.94 30.42 -1.88
N ALA A 156 -17.70 30.75 -2.21
CA ALA A 156 -17.34 31.23 -3.54
C ALA A 156 -17.58 30.16 -4.62
N LEU A 157 -17.25 28.89 -4.33
CA LEU A 157 -17.55 27.76 -5.21
C LEU A 157 -19.05 27.62 -5.48
N PHE A 158 -19.86 27.76 -4.43
CA PHE A 158 -21.31 27.71 -4.53
C PHE A 158 -21.87 28.84 -5.40
N LEU A 159 -21.48 30.09 -5.14
CA LEU A 159 -21.91 31.24 -5.92
C LEU A 159 -21.50 31.15 -7.40
N THR A 160 -20.31 30.62 -7.67
CA THR A 160 -19.79 30.47 -9.03
C THR A 160 -20.46 29.32 -9.79
N ASN A 161 -20.91 28.27 -9.09
CA ASN A 161 -21.34 27.01 -9.71
C ASN A 161 -22.73 26.57 -9.22
N LYS A 162 -23.71 27.47 -9.06
CA LYS A 162 -25.03 27.12 -8.47
C LYS A 162 -25.68 25.86 -9.06
N THR A 163 -25.61 25.68 -10.38
CA THR A 163 -26.20 24.53 -11.09
C THR A 163 -25.47 23.20 -10.81
N ALA A 164 -24.27 23.23 -10.24
CA ALA A 164 -23.54 22.05 -9.80
C ALA A 164 -24.05 21.49 -8.47
N PHE A 165 -24.95 22.20 -7.80
CA PHE A 165 -25.55 21.82 -6.51
C PHE A 165 -27.01 21.41 -6.70
N ALA A 166 -27.39 20.34 -6.03
CA ALA A 166 -28.77 19.86 -6.00
C ALA A 166 -29.70 20.94 -5.43
N ASP A 167 -30.74 21.34 -6.16
CA ASP A 167 -31.77 22.24 -5.64
C ASP A 167 -31.19 23.56 -5.09
N GLU A 168 -30.04 23.99 -5.62
CA GLU A 168 -29.24 25.12 -5.12
C GLU A 168 -28.82 25.01 -3.63
N ASP A 169 -28.67 23.79 -3.12
CA ASP A 169 -28.18 23.51 -1.77
C ASP A 169 -26.66 23.34 -1.74
N ILE A 170 -25.97 24.26 -1.08
CA ILE A 170 -24.51 24.28 -0.91
C ILE A 170 -23.93 22.97 -0.34
N SER A 171 -24.72 22.19 0.39
CA SER A 171 -24.28 20.92 0.96
C SER A 171 -24.36 19.74 -0.02
N ARG A 172 -25.00 19.91 -1.18
CA ARG A 172 -25.34 18.82 -2.12
C ARG A 172 -24.68 18.98 -3.48
N LEU A 173 -23.35 18.98 -3.49
CA LEU A 173 -22.56 18.96 -4.72
C LEU A 173 -22.85 17.69 -5.56
N ARG A 174 -23.26 17.89 -6.82
CA ARG A 174 -23.53 16.81 -7.80
C ARG A 174 -22.50 16.75 -8.93
N SER A 175 -21.97 17.90 -9.34
CA SER A 175 -21.01 17.94 -10.45
C SER A 175 -19.61 17.49 -10.03
N ARG A 176 -18.94 16.77 -10.93
CA ARG A 176 -17.50 16.48 -10.82
C ARG A 176 -16.62 17.59 -11.35
N GLU A 177 -17.13 18.43 -12.24
CA GLU A 177 -16.40 19.57 -12.80
C GLU A 177 -17.02 20.88 -12.31
N LEU A 178 -16.18 21.78 -11.81
CA LEU A 178 -16.54 23.12 -11.32
C LEU A 178 -15.66 24.17 -11.99
N LEU A 179 -16.20 25.36 -12.18
CA LEU A 179 -15.43 26.56 -12.48
C LEU A 179 -14.73 27.05 -11.20
N CYS A 180 -13.50 27.52 -11.34
CA CYS A 180 -12.84 28.20 -10.23
C CYS A 180 -13.54 29.54 -9.93
N PRO A 181 -13.71 29.89 -8.64
CA PRO A 181 -14.20 31.21 -8.29
C PRO A 181 -13.21 32.30 -8.71
N HIS A 182 -13.73 33.44 -9.15
CA HIS A 182 -12.89 34.59 -9.46
C HIS A 182 -12.21 35.11 -8.18
N PRO A 183 -10.91 35.46 -8.18
CA PRO A 183 -10.21 35.93 -6.98
C PRO A 183 -10.92 37.09 -6.28
N ALA A 184 -11.38 38.09 -7.03
CA ALA A 184 -12.13 39.22 -6.49
C ALA A 184 -13.42 38.83 -5.74
N LEU A 185 -14.09 37.74 -6.14
CA LEU A 185 -15.26 37.24 -5.42
C LEU A 185 -14.85 36.68 -4.05
N VAL A 186 -13.76 35.92 -4.00
CA VAL A 186 -13.25 35.31 -2.76
C VAL A 186 -12.84 36.39 -1.75
N GLU A 187 -12.17 37.45 -2.22
CA GLU A 187 -11.72 38.57 -1.39
C GLU A 187 -12.88 39.39 -0.79
N GLN A 188 -13.99 39.51 -1.51
CA GLN A 188 -15.18 40.24 -1.04
C GLN A 188 -15.96 39.48 0.04
N ILE A 189 -15.76 38.17 0.17
CA ILE A 189 -16.45 37.36 1.17
C ILE A 189 -15.74 37.48 2.50
N ALA A 190 -16.38 38.10 3.50
CA ALA A 190 -15.84 38.15 4.85
C ALA A 190 -15.75 36.72 5.47
N PRO A 191 -14.61 36.32 6.08
CA PRO A 191 -14.43 34.98 6.65
C PRO A 191 -15.50 34.56 7.65
N ASP A 192 -15.83 35.45 8.60
CA ASP A 192 -16.82 35.17 9.66
C ASP A 192 -18.24 35.05 9.10
N HIS A 193 -18.53 35.82 8.04
CA HIS A 193 -19.82 35.75 7.37
C HIS A 193 -19.97 34.42 6.62
N ALA A 194 -18.94 33.98 5.89
CA ALA A 194 -18.96 32.69 5.20
C ALA A 194 -19.16 31.51 6.16
N LYS A 195 -18.48 31.53 7.31
CA LYS A 195 -18.64 30.51 8.34
C LYS A 195 -20.08 30.49 8.88
N ARG A 196 -20.64 31.66 9.18
CA ARG A 196 -22.02 31.77 9.70
C ARG A 196 -23.05 31.21 8.72
N LEU A 197 -22.96 31.58 7.45
CA LEU A 197 -23.87 31.08 6.40
C LEU A 197 -23.77 29.56 6.24
N PHE A 198 -22.56 29.00 6.32
CA PHE A 198 -22.37 27.56 6.29
C PHE A 198 -23.03 26.87 7.50
N ASP A 199 -22.80 27.40 8.71
CA ASP A 199 -23.38 26.85 9.94
C ASP A 199 -24.93 26.90 9.91
N GLU A 200 -25.51 27.99 9.38
CA GLU A 200 -26.96 28.14 9.19
C GLU A 200 -27.51 27.13 8.18
N ALA A 201 -26.87 26.97 7.02
CA ALA A 201 -27.28 26.02 5.99
C ALA A 201 -27.26 24.56 6.50
N VAL A 202 -26.25 24.19 7.30
CA VAL A 202 -26.15 22.85 7.89
C VAL A 202 -27.19 22.64 9.00
N LYS A 203 -27.49 23.66 9.80
CA LYS A 203 -28.49 23.59 10.88
C LYS A 203 -29.91 23.44 10.36
N PHE A 204 -30.29 24.19 9.32
CA PHE A 204 -31.64 24.11 8.73
C PHE A 204 -31.99 22.68 8.27
N ARG A 205 -30.99 21.95 7.77
CA ARG A 205 -31.13 20.53 7.36
C ARG A 205 -31.34 19.56 8.52
N SER A 206 -30.83 19.87 9.71
CA SER A 206 -30.89 18.95 10.87
C SER A 206 -32.19 19.09 11.67
N GLY A 207 -33.05 20.05 11.33
CA GLY A 207 -34.29 20.37 12.04
C GLY A 207 -35.57 20.24 11.21
N GLY A 208 -35.49 19.73 9.98
CA GLY A 208 -36.63 19.40 9.11
C GLY A 208 -36.62 17.92 8.75
#